data_AF-A0A966TJX0-F1
#
_entry.id   AF-A0A966TJX0-F1
#
_cell.length_a   1.000
_cell.length_b   1.000
_cell.length_c   1.000
_cell.angle_alpha   90.00
_cell.angle_beta   90.00
_cell.angle_gamma   90.00
#
_symmetry.space_group_name_H-M   'P 1'
#
loop_
_entity.id
_entity.type
_entity.pdbx_description
1 polymer ?
#
loop_
_entity_poly.entity_id
_entity_poly.type
_entity_poly.pdbx_seq_one_letter_code
_entity_poly.pdbx_strand_id
1 'polypeptide(L)'
;GQMVKRVGALRLVGLASSVACVCCLVQFAILKPLSAMWVPTPVLWLALLNATACTVAPVVLVMLAIERIGAALTSQVGMVGPMATLVLGVLVLGEPLNMWIGLGTVLVLGGVYVASQTGEKTWT
;
A
#
# COMPACT_ATOMS: atom_id res chain seq x y z
N GLY A 1 -12.71 1.47 -11.14
CA GLY A 1 -12.31 1.72 -12.55
C GLY A 1 -12.93 2.97 -13.15
N GLN A 2 -14.24 3.20 -13.01
CA GLN A 2 -14.93 4.29 -13.72
C GLN A 2 -14.55 5.72 -13.27
N MET A 3 -14.34 5.97 -11.97
CA MET A 3 -13.86 7.30 -11.50
C MET A 3 -12.42 7.61 -11.91
N VAL A 4 -11.55 6.60 -11.96
CA VAL A 4 -10.16 6.73 -12.44
C VAL A 4 -10.12 7.11 -13.94
N LYS A 5 -11.04 6.54 -14.74
CA LYS A 5 -11.19 6.90 -16.17
C LYS A 5 -11.71 8.32 -16.41
N ARG A 6 -12.51 8.89 -15.49
CA ARG A 6 -13.11 10.24 -15.64
C ARG A 6 -12.27 11.37 -15.08
N VAL A 7 -11.54 11.16 -13.99
CA VAL A 7 -10.85 12.23 -13.24
C VAL A 7 -9.32 12.12 -13.39
N GLY A 8 -8.80 10.96 -13.81
CA GLY A 8 -7.37 10.64 -13.85
C GLY A 8 -6.88 10.01 -12.55
N ALA A 9 -6.16 8.89 -12.65
CA ALA A 9 -5.67 8.09 -11.51
C ALA A 9 -4.88 8.94 -10.50
N LEU A 10 -4.01 9.81 -11.01
CA LEU A 10 -3.17 10.73 -10.25
C LEU A 10 -3.98 11.75 -9.42
N ARG A 11 -5.06 12.32 -9.98
CA ARG A 11 -5.89 13.31 -9.26
C ARG A 11 -6.71 12.67 -8.14
N LEU A 12 -7.23 11.47 -8.39
CA LEU A 12 -8.02 10.74 -7.39
C LEU A 12 -7.15 10.32 -6.20
N VAL A 13 -5.93 9.85 -6.47
CA VAL A 13 -4.95 9.54 -5.43
C VAL A 13 -4.51 10.78 -4.67
N GLY A 14 -4.28 11.90 -5.37
CA GLY A 14 -3.96 13.17 -4.73
C GLY A 14 -5.03 13.59 -3.72
N LEU A 15 -6.30 13.61 -4.16
CA LEU A 15 -7.44 13.94 -3.29
C LEU A 15 -7.59 12.95 -2.12
N ALA A 16 -7.48 11.65 -2.38
CA ALA A 16 -7.58 10.62 -1.33
C ALA A 16 -6.46 10.78 -0.28
N SER A 17 -5.23 11.05 -0.73
CA SER A 17 -4.08 11.26 0.15
C SER A 17 -4.21 12.55 0.97
N SER A 18 -4.75 13.62 0.37
CA SER A 18 -5.05 14.87 1.08
C SER A 18 -6.10 14.66 2.17
N VAL A 19 -7.20 13.95 1.87
CA VAL A 19 -8.24 13.64 2.86
C VAL A 19 -7.69 12.77 3.99
N ALA A 20 -6.89 11.75 3.66
CA ALA A 20 -6.24 10.91 4.66
C ALA A 20 -5.30 11.74 5.56
N CYS A 21 -4.53 12.68 4.99
CA CYS A 21 -3.65 13.57 5.73
C CYS A 21 -4.43 14.46 6.70
N VAL A 22 -5.55 15.04 6.25
CA VAL A 22 -6.44 15.83 7.13
C VAL A 22 -6.99 14.98 8.27
N CYS A 23 -7.49 13.78 8.00
CA CYS A 23 -7.95 12.86 9.04
C CYS A 23 -6.84 12.49 10.05
N CYS A 24 -5.62 12.23 9.59
CA CYS A 24 -4.48 11.96 10.46
C CYS A 24 -4.13 13.16 11.35
N LEU A 25 -4.16 14.38 10.82
CA LEU A 25 -3.92 15.61 11.59
C LEU A 25 -4.99 15.83 12.65
N VAL A 26 -6.27 15.62 12.29
CA VAL A 26 -7.40 15.69 13.23
C VAL A 26 -7.25 14.62 14.32
N GLN A 27 -6.92 13.39 13.94
CA GLN A 27 -6.71 12.29 14.88
C GLN A 27 -5.54 12.58 15.84
N PHE A 28 -4.44 13.15 15.35
CA PHE A 28 -3.29 13.54 16.18
C PHE A 28 -3.67 14.67 17.14
N ALA A 29 -4.42 15.68 16.68
CA ALA A 29 -4.87 16.79 17.53
C ALA A 29 -5.81 16.33 18.66
N ILE A 30 -6.59 15.27 18.45
CA ILE A 30 -7.50 14.71 19.45
C ILE A 30 -6.77 13.78 20.45
N LEU A 31 -5.82 12.96 19.98
CA LEU A 31 -5.23 11.88 20.77
C LEU A 31 -3.89 12.21 21.43
N LYS A 32 -3.17 13.26 21.00
CA LYS A 32 -1.80 13.56 21.48
C LYS A 32 -1.68 14.97 22.09
N PRO A 33 -0.98 15.12 23.24
CA PRO A 33 -0.61 16.43 23.76
C PRO A 33 0.40 17.11 22.82
N LEU A 34 0.25 18.42 22.62
CA LEU A 34 1.08 19.26 21.74
C LEU A 34 2.59 19.16 22.01
N SER A 35 3.00 18.72 23.21
CA SER A 35 4.39 18.43 23.58
C SER A 35 5.02 17.26 22.83
N ALA A 36 4.22 16.38 22.21
CA ALA A 36 4.70 15.29 21.35
C ALA A 36 5.12 15.77 19.94
N MET A 37 4.93 17.05 19.63
CA MET A 37 5.40 17.68 18.39
C MET A 37 6.93 17.86 18.38
N TRP A 38 7.56 17.78 19.54
CA TRP A 38 9.02 17.81 19.72
C TRP A 38 9.62 16.43 19.45
N VAL A 39 9.59 16.04 18.18
CA VAL A 39 10.29 14.83 17.70
C VAL A 39 11.74 15.21 17.38
N PRO A 40 12.75 14.42 17.79
CA PRO A 40 14.14 14.68 17.46
C PRO A 40 14.35 14.87 15.95
N THR A 41 15.07 15.92 15.56
CA THR A 41 15.40 16.25 14.16
C THR A 41 15.87 15.09 13.28
N PRO A 42 16.70 14.12 13.76
CA PRO A 42 17.08 12.98 12.92
C PRO A 42 15.90 12.05 12.55
N VAL A 43 14.88 11.92 13.41
CA VAL A 43 13.71 11.08 13.14
C VAL A 43 12.80 11.73 12.09
N LEU A 44 12.74 13.06 12.05
CA LEU A 44 12.00 13.79 11.01
C LEU A 44 12.58 13.55 9.62
N TRP A 45 13.92 13.50 9.49
CA TRP A 45 14.56 13.21 8.21
C TRP A 45 14.31 11.76 7.76
N LEU A 46 14.42 10.81 8.68
CA LEU A 46 14.10 9.40 8.42
C LEU A 46 12.63 9.21 8.05
N ALA A 47 11.71 9.89 8.73
CA ALA A 47 10.29 9.85 8.43
C ALA A 47 9.98 10.46 7.05
N LEU A 48 10.62 11.57 6.69
CA LEU A 48 10.46 12.20 5.38
C LEU A 48 10.98 11.29 4.26
N LEU A 49 12.16 10.69 4.45
CA LEU A 49 12.75 9.76 3.49
C LEU A 49 11.88 8.50 3.33
N ASN A 50 11.38 7.93 4.42
CA ASN A 50 10.50 6.77 4.36
C ASN A 50 9.13 7.09 3.75
N ALA A 51 8.52 8.22 4.10
CA ALA A 51 7.26 8.65 3.51
C ALA A 51 7.38 8.87 1.99
N THR A 52 8.49 9.45 1.54
CA THR A 52 8.71 9.68 0.11
C THR A 52 9.06 8.39 -0.62
N ALA A 53 10.04 7.63 -0.14
CA ALA A 53 10.54 6.42 -0.78
C ALA A 53 9.54 5.25 -0.73
N CYS A 54 8.84 5.06 0.39
CA CYS A 54 7.95 3.92 0.61
C CYS A 54 6.46 4.25 0.39
N THR A 55 6.06 5.52 0.27
CA THR A 55 4.66 5.90 0.03
C THR A 55 4.48 6.68 -1.26
N VAL A 56 5.07 7.88 -1.38
CA VAL A 56 4.82 8.76 -2.53
C VAL A 56 5.31 8.12 -3.83
N ALA A 57 6.56 7.64 -3.85
CA ALA A 57 7.15 7.03 -5.03
C ALA A 57 6.36 5.78 -5.52
N PRO A 58 6.10 4.76 -4.68
CA PRO A 58 5.35 3.58 -5.13
C PRO A 58 3.92 3.91 -5.53
N VAL A 59 3.25 4.84 -4.86
CA VAL A 59 1.90 5.27 -5.24
C VAL A 59 1.89 5.92 -6.62
N VAL A 60 2.83 6.82 -6.91
CA VAL A 60 2.95 7.44 -8.26
C VAL A 60 3.26 6.38 -9.31
N LEU A 61 4.19 5.46 -9.03
CA LEU A 61 4.54 4.36 -9.93
C LEU A 61 3.34 3.45 -10.23
N VAL A 62 2.54 3.10 -9.22
CA VAL A 62 1.33 2.30 -9.40
C VAL A 62 0.30 3.04 -10.24
N MET A 63 0.10 4.34 -10.02
CA MET A 63 -0.86 5.12 -10.82
C MET A 63 -0.39 5.26 -12.28
N LEU A 64 0.90 5.46 -12.53
CA LEU A 64 1.49 5.46 -13.86
C LEU A 64 1.36 4.08 -14.53
N ALA A 65 1.56 2.99 -13.78
CA ALA A 65 1.35 1.63 -14.28
C ALA A 65 -0.12 1.40 -14.67
N ILE A 66 -1.08 1.84 -13.85
CA ILE A 66 -2.51 1.74 -14.17
C ILE A 66 -2.84 2.50 -15.46
N GLU A 67 -2.25 3.67 -15.68
CA GLU A 67 -2.45 4.46 -16.90
C GLU A 67 -1.81 3.81 -18.14
N ARG A 68 -0.68 3.09 -17.98
CA ARG A 68 0.07 2.43 -19.07
C ARG A 68 -0.46 1.05 -19.46
N ILE A 69 -0.69 0.17 -18.48
CA ILE A 69 -1.02 -1.27 -18.68
C ILE A 69 -2.42 -1.63 -18.17
N GLY A 70 -3.16 -0.67 -17.60
CA GLY A 70 -4.50 -0.87 -17.09
C GLY A 70 -4.55 -1.37 -15.65
N ALA A 71 -5.71 -1.15 -15.00
CA ALA A 71 -5.90 -1.46 -13.58
C ALA A 71 -5.86 -2.96 -13.27
N ALA A 72 -6.36 -3.80 -14.17
CA ALA A 72 -6.38 -5.25 -13.96
C ALA A 72 -4.95 -5.83 -13.93
N LEU A 73 -4.14 -5.56 -14.97
CA LEU A 73 -2.76 -6.05 -15.04
C LEU A 73 -1.89 -5.48 -13.89
N THR A 74 -2.06 -4.20 -13.56
CA THR A 74 -1.32 -3.59 -12.45
C THR A 74 -1.68 -4.23 -11.10
N SER A 75 -2.96 -4.59 -10.89
CA SER A 75 -3.37 -5.30 -9.67
C SER A 75 -2.79 -6.71 -9.57
N GLN A 76 -2.61 -7.40 -10.70
CA GLN A 76 -1.97 -8.72 -10.75
C GLN A 76 -0.48 -8.63 -10.39
N VAL A 77 0.23 -7.65 -10.96
CA VAL A 77 1.65 -7.41 -10.61
C VAL A 77 1.80 -7.02 -9.13
N GLY A 78 0.82 -6.31 -8.57
CA GLY A 78 0.76 -5.97 -7.14
C GLY A 78 0.71 -7.19 -6.21
N MET A 79 0.29 -8.37 -6.70
CA MET A 79 0.28 -9.62 -5.91
C MET A 79 1.69 -10.15 -5.62
N VAL A 80 2.72 -9.59 -6.26
CA VAL A 80 4.13 -9.87 -5.91
C VAL A 80 4.47 -9.28 -4.53
N GLY A 81 3.73 -8.26 -4.05
CA GLY A 81 3.97 -7.61 -2.76
C GLY A 81 3.99 -8.59 -1.56
N PRO A 82 2.90 -9.33 -1.30
CA PRO A 82 2.86 -10.34 -0.22
C PRO A 82 3.99 -11.37 -0.29
N MET A 83 4.33 -11.84 -1.50
CA MET A 83 5.42 -12.80 -1.70
C MET A 83 6.78 -12.16 -1.42
N ALA A 84 7.00 -10.92 -1.86
CA ALA A 84 8.22 -10.18 -1.60
C ALA A 84 8.41 -9.93 -0.10
N THR A 85 7.35 -9.56 0.64
CA THR A 85 7.41 -9.39 2.10
C THR A 85 7.75 -10.70 2.82
N LEU A 86 7.19 -11.83 2.38
CA LEU A 86 7.52 -13.16 2.91
C LEU A 86 8.99 -13.52 2.67
N VAL A 87 9.47 -13.32 1.45
CA VAL A 87 10.87 -13.59 1.08
C VAL A 87 11.82 -12.69 1.88
N LEU A 88 11.47 -11.42 2.06
CA LEU A 88 12.25 -10.48 2.88
C LEU A 88 12.26 -10.89 4.36
N GLY A 89 11.13 -11.37 4.90
CA GLY A 89 11.07 -11.91 6.26
C GLY A 89 11.99 -13.12 6.47
N VAL A 90 12.05 -14.02 5.49
CA VAL A 90 12.92 -15.21 5.56
C VAL A 90 14.39 -14.87 5.34
N LEU A 91 14.71 -14.06 4.32
CA LEU A 91 16.09 -13.76 3.93
C LEU A 91 16.75 -12.68 4.79
N VAL A 92 16.00 -11.66 5.22
CA VAL A 92 16.53 -10.48 5.92
C VAL A 92 16.35 -10.58 7.44
N LEU A 93 15.22 -11.12 7.91
CA LEU A 93 14.96 -11.29 9.35
C LEU A 93 15.37 -12.67 9.89
N GLY A 94 15.61 -13.66 9.02
CA GLY A 94 16.07 -15.00 9.43
C GLY A 94 15.04 -15.81 10.20
N GLU A 95 13.74 -15.50 10.06
CA GLU A 95 12.69 -16.23 10.76
C GLU A 95 12.56 -17.66 10.22
N PRO A 96 12.55 -18.69 11.09
CA PRO A 96 12.35 -20.07 10.64
C PRO A 96 10.94 -20.21 10.07
N LEU A 97 10.84 -20.62 8.80
CA LEU A 97 9.59 -20.93 8.13
C LEU A 97 8.89 -22.10 8.84
N ASN A 98 8.07 -21.76 9.83
CA ASN A 98 7.27 -22.74 10.56
C ASN A 98 6.04 -23.15 9.73
N MET A 99 5.53 -24.36 9.97
CA MET A 99 4.41 -24.93 9.20
C MET A 99 3.15 -24.05 9.25
N TRP A 100 2.97 -23.29 10.32
CA TRP A 100 1.91 -22.28 10.48
C TRP A 100 2.05 -21.07 9.54
N ILE A 101 3.28 -20.65 9.23
CA ILE A 101 3.56 -19.56 8.27
C ILE A 101 3.26 -20.04 6.84
N GLY A 102 3.60 -21.30 6.55
CA GLY A 102 3.22 -21.94 5.29
C GLY A 102 1.69 -21.97 5.11
N LEU A 103 0.95 -22.36 6.15
CA LEU A 103 -0.51 -22.38 6.12
C LEU A 103 -1.09 -20.96 5.93
N GLY A 104 -0.55 -19.97 6.64
CA GLY A 104 -0.92 -18.56 6.48
C GLY A 104 -0.63 -18.01 5.08
N THR A 105 0.50 -18.40 4.48
CA THR A 105 0.86 -18.01 3.11
C THR A 105 -0.13 -18.59 2.10
N VAL A 106 -0.47 -19.87 2.22
CA VAL A 106 -1.46 -20.52 1.35
C VAL A 106 -2.84 -19.89 1.53
N LEU A 107 -3.24 -19.54 2.75
CA LEU A 107 -4.50 -18.87 3.03
C LEU A 107 -4.55 -17.47 2.39
N VAL A 108 -3.48 -16.68 2.51
CA VAL A 108 -3.38 -15.35 1.89
C VAL A 108 -3.41 -15.46 0.37
N LEU A 109 -2.63 -16.37 -0.22
CA LEU A 109 -2.63 -16.62 -1.66
C LEU A 109 -3.99 -17.10 -2.15
N GLY A 110 -4.67 -17.97 -1.39
CA GLY A 110 -6.03 -18.42 -1.68
C GLY A 110 -7.05 -17.29 -1.63
N GLY A 111 -7.00 -16.44 -0.60
CA GLY A 111 -7.87 -15.27 -0.48
C GLY A 111 -7.66 -14.26 -1.62
N VAL A 112 -6.41 -13.99 -1.98
CA VAL A 112 -6.06 -13.13 -3.13
C VAL A 112 -6.53 -13.76 -4.45
N TYR A 113 -6.42 -15.07 -4.61
CA TYR A 113 -6.89 -15.79 -5.80
C TYR A 113 -8.43 -15.75 -5.96
N VAL A 114 -9.17 -15.90 -4.87
CA VAL A 114 -10.64 -15.79 -4.90
C VAL A 114 -11.07 -14.35 -5.20
N ALA A 115 -10.40 -13.37 -4.59
CA ALA A 115 -10.66 -11.95 -4.85
C ALA A 115 -10.33 -11.56 -6.30
N SER A 116 -9.27 -12.12 -6.87
CA SER A 116 -8.88 -11.85 -8.27
C SER A 116 -9.90 -12.39 -9.27
N GLN A 117 -10.44 -13.60 -9.05
CA GLN A 117 -11.50 -14.15 -9.90
C GLN A 117 -12.83 -13.39 -9.81
N THR A 118 -13.12 -12.78 -8.65
CA THR A 118 -14.39 -12.04 -8.45
C THR A 118 -14.39 -10.70 -9.21
N GLY A 119 -13.21 -10.11 -9.44
CA GLY A 119 -13.05 -8.90 -10.24
C GLY A 119 -13.35 -9.06 -11.73
N GLU A 120 -13.22 -10.27 -12.28
CA GLU A 120 -13.56 -10.56 -13.69
C GLU A 120 -15.06 -10.78 -13.92
N LYS A 121 -15.82 -11.22 -12.91
CA LYS A 121 -17.22 -11.65 -13.09
C LYS A 121 -18.27 -10.53 -13.08
N THR A 122 -17.88 -9.28 -12.81
CA THR A 122 -18.83 -8.14 -12.68
C THR A 122 -18.91 -7.24 -13.92
N TRP A 123 -18.29 -7.62 -15.04
CA TRP A 123 -18.31 -6.85 -16.30
C TRP A 123 -18.71 -7.70 -17.52
N THR A 124 -19.77 -8.50 -17.40
CA THR A 124 -20.53 -8.97 -18.57
C THR A 124 -21.88 -8.29 -18.62
#